data_AF-X1FA29-F1
#
_entry.id   AF-X1FA29-F1
#
_cell.length_a   1.000
_cell.length_b   1.000
_cell.length_c   1.000
_cell.angle_alpha   90.00
_cell.angle_beta   90.00
_cell.angle_gamma   90.00
#
_symmetry.space_group_name_H-M   'P 1'
#
loop_
_entity.id
_entity.type
_entity.pdbx_description
1 polymer ?
#
loop_
_entity_poly.entity_id
_entity_poly.type
_entity_poly.pdbx_seq_one_letter_code
_entity_poly.pdbx_strand_id
1 'polypeptide(L)'
;KYFILENVRVSKKWIGMFNGTVGVNGLLINSNLLSAQNRPRMYWTNIPGTTLPVDKGITLDSILSDEPISEPLSPYMTSTFNGIPRLDKGIFTLKGSRKACCLTRGISHANKIIVDRDNSTRRKLNRGELERL
;
A
#
# COMPACT_ATOMS: atom_id res chain seq x y z
N LYS A 1 -9.35 -0.33 -30.92
CA LYS A 1 -9.88 -0.72 -29.59
C LYS A 1 -8.79 -0.44 -28.55
N TYR A 2 -9.15 0.03 -27.36
CA TYR A 2 -8.21 0.33 -26.27
C TYR A 2 -8.21 -0.78 -25.21
N PHE A 3 -7.08 -0.96 -24.51
CA PHE A 3 -6.95 -1.93 -23.42
C PHE A 3 -6.12 -1.37 -22.26
N ILE A 4 -6.26 -2.00 -21.08
CA ILE A 4 -5.37 -1.82 -19.94
C ILE A 4 -5.07 -3.22 -19.39
N LEU A 5 -3.79 -3.51 -19.18
CA LEU A 5 -3.30 -4.66 -18.42
C LEU A 5 -2.61 -4.12 -17.16
N GLU A 6 -3.08 -4.53 -16.00
CA GLU A 6 -2.48 -4.21 -14.70
C GLU A 6 -1.81 -5.45 -14.11
N ASN A 7 -0.66 -5.27 -13.46
CA ASN A 7 -0.03 -6.30 -12.66
C ASN A 7 0.75 -5.69 -11.49
N VAL A 8 1.13 -6.53 -10.53
CA VAL A 8 2.11 -6.15 -9.50
C VAL A 8 3.40 -5.65 -10.14
N ARG A 9 4.20 -4.90 -9.38
CA ARG A 9 5.51 -4.46 -9.84
C ARG A 9 6.33 -5.66 -10.33
N VAL A 10 6.58 -5.69 -11.63
CA VAL A 10 7.35 -6.75 -12.29
C VAL A 10 8.84 -6.49 -12.10
N SER A 11 9.62 -7.56 -11.91
CA SER A 11 11.08 -7.47 -11.84
C SER A 11 11.66 -7.00 -13.17
N LYS A 12 12.73 -6.20 -13.12
CA LYS A 12 13.38 -5.63 -14.31
C LYS A 12 13.69 -6.68 -15.39
N LYS A 13 14.06 -7.90 -15.00
CA LYS A 13 14.38 -9.00 -15.93
C LYS A 13 13.20 -9.44 -16.81
N TRP A 14 11.97 -9.23 -16.36
CA TRP A 14 10.76 -9.66 -17.07
C TRP A 14 10.09 -8.52 -17.84
N ILE A 15 10.42 -7.26 -17.56
CA ILE A 15 9.76 -6.10 -18.19
C ILE A 15 9.88 -6.14 -19.71
N GLY A 16 11.06 -6.49 -20.25
CA GLY A 16 11.27 -6.59 -21.69
C GLY A 16 10.36 -7.63 -22.36
N MET A 17 10.20 -8.80 -21.73
CA MET A 17 9.28 -9.84 -22.20
C MET A 17 7.83 -9.32 -22.21
N PHE A 18 7.35 -8.71 -21.13
CA PHE A 18 6.01 -8.13 -21.09
C PHE A 18 5.80 -7.05 -22.16
N ASN A 19 6.75 -6.12 -22.29
CA ASN A 19 6.64 -5.05 -23.29
C ASN A 19 6.59 -5.61 -24.71
N GLY A 20 7.40 -6.63 -25.03
CA GLY A 20 7.40 -7.30 -26.34
C GLY A 20 6.10 -8.07 -26.60
N THR A 21 5.59 -8.81 -25.62
CA THR A 21 4.35 -9.59 -25.77
C THR A 21 3.11 -8.70 -25.86
N VAL A 22 3.04 -7.63 -25.07
CA VAL A 22 1.88 -6.71 -25.07
C VAL A 22 1.98 -5.69 -26.21
N GLY A 23 3.18 -5.40 -26.71
CA GLY A 23 3.43 -4.46 -27.81
C GLY A 23 3.48 -2.99 -27.39
N VAL A 24 3.47 -2.69 -26.08
CA VAL A 24 3.61 -1.33 -25.52
C VAL A 24 4.51 -1.35 -24.30
N ASN A 25 5.05 -0.20 -23.90
CA ASN A 25 5.86 -0.10 -22.69
C ASN A 25 4.99 0.00 -21.44
N GLY A 26 5.40 -0.72 -20.38
CA GLY A 26 4.75 -0.62 -19.07
C GLY A 26 5.06 0.70 -18.36
N LEU A 27 4.07 1.23 -17.64
CA LEU A 27 4.17 2.39 -16.78
C LEU A 27 3.98 1.97 -15.31
N LEU A 28 4.97 2.27 -14.45
CA LEU A 28 4.87 2.02 -13.01
C LEU A 28 4.15 3.20 -12.34
N ILE A 29 2.92 2.98 -11.89
CA ILE A 29 2.15 3.96 -11.13
C ILE A 29 2.02 3.47 -9.70
N ASN A 30 2.24 4.36 -8.74
CA ASN A 30 1.95 4.09 -7.35
C ASN A 30 0.68 4.84 -6.94
N SER A 31 -0.27 4.12 -6.35
CA SER A 31 -1.50 4.73 -5.83
C SER A 31 -1.22 5.81 -4.79
N ASN A 32 -0.02 5.89 -4.23
CA ASN A 32 0.37 6.96 -3.31
C ASN A 32 0.30 8.35 -3.94
N LEU A 33 0.27 8.50 -5.26
CA LEU A 33 0.06 9.81 -5.91
C LEU A 33 -1.38 10.29 -5.78
N LEU A 34 -2.33 9.36 -5.61
CA LEU A 34 -3.77 9.64 -5.68
C LEU A 34 -4.53 9.26 -4.41
N SER A 35 -3.84 8.65 -3.44
CA SER A 35 -4.42 8.10 -2.20
C SER A 35 -3.41 8.10 -1.06
N ALA A 36 -3.89 7.76 0.15
CA ALA A 36 -3.04 7.53 1.32
C ALA A 36 -2.34 6.15 1.30
N GLN A 37 -2.51 5.33 0.27
CA GLN A 37 -1.98 3.97 0.21
C GLN A 37 -0.70 3.85 -0.64
N ASN A 38 0.28 3.08 -0.18
CA ASN A 38 1.44 2.67 -0.97
C ASN A 38 1.14 1.36 -1.73
N ARG A 39 0.84 1.46 -3.02
CA ARG A 39 0.50 0.34 -3.91
C ARG A 39 1.09 0.56 -5.31
N PRO A 40 2.37 0.22 -5.53
CA PRO A 40 2.99 0.27 -6.85
C PRO A 40 2.44 -0.85 -7.75
N ARG A 41 1.99 -0.48 -8.95
CA ARG A 41 1.47 -1.37 -10.00
C ARG A 41 2.00 -0.99 -11.37
N MET A 42 2.22 -2.01 -12.19
CA MET A 42 2.66 -1.85 -13.56
C MET A 42 1.42 -1.90 -14.47
N TYR A 43 1.33 -0.94 -15.38
CA TYR A 43 0.23 -0.81 -16.32
C TYR A 43 0.76 -0.83 -17.74
N TRP A 44 0.18 -1.67 -18.59
CA TRP A 44 0.40 -1.61 -20.05
C TRP A 44 -0.90 -1.22 -20.71
N THR A 45 -0.87 -0.19 -21.54
CA THR A 45 -2.06 0.31 -22.21
C THR A 45 -1.69 1.00 -23.52
N ASN A 46 -2.60 0.95 -24.49
CA ASN A 46 -2.53 1.73 -25.71
C ASN A 46 -3.45 2.97 -25.69
N ILE A 47 -3.98 3.34 -24.51
CA ILE A 47 -4.77 4.57 -24.35
C ILE A 47 -3.82 5.77 -24.53
N PRO A 48 -4.09 6.69 -25.49
CA PRO A 48 -3.22 7.83 -25.75
C PRO A 48 -3.22 8.80 -24.57
N GLY A 49 -2.09 9.48 -24.36
CA GLY A 49 -1.95 10.48 -23.29
C GLY A 49 -1.79 9.90 -21.88
N THR A 50 -1.66 8.57 -21.74
CA THR A 50 -1.42 7.95 -20.43
C THR A 50 -0.06 8.38 -19.88
N THR A 51 -0.08 9.06 -18.74
CA THR A 51 1.11 9.57 -18.03
C THR A 51 0.97 9.31 -16.53
N LEU A 52 2.03 9.62 -15.77
CA LEU A 52 1.94 9.58 -14.32
C LEU A 52 0.95 10.65 -13.84
N PRO A 53 0.03 10.32 -12.92
CA PRO A 53 -0.83 11.32 -12.32
C PRO A 53 -0.01 12.30 -11.47
N VAL A 54 -0.52 13.52 -11.35
CA VAL A 54 0.02 14.52 -10.41
C VAL A 54 -0.29 14.07 -8.98
N ASP A 55 0.69 14.23 -8.08
CA ASP A 55 0.51 13.93 -6.66
C ASP A 55 -0.54 14.85 -6.04
N LYS A 56 -1.60 14.26 -5.48
CA LYS A 56 -2.66 14.96 -4.74
C LYS A 56 -2.28 15.29 -3.30
N GLY A 57 -1.13 14.79 -2.81
CA GLY A 57 -0.63 15.09 -1.47
C GLY A 57 -1.41 14.43 -0.33
N ILE A 58 -2.35 13.52 -0.61
CA ILE A 58 -3.21 12.86 0.39
C ILE A 58 -2.35 12.04 1.36
N THR A 59 -2.37 12.31 2.65
CA THR A 59 -1.55 11.57 3.63
C THR A 59 -2.39 10.59 4.43
N LEU A 60 -1.73 9.64 5.10
CA LEU A 60 -2.39 8.78 6.07
C LEU A 60 -3.14 9.60 7.12
N ASP A 61 -2.49 10.60 7.71
CA ASP A 61 -3.11 11.43 8.76
C ASP A 61 -4.37 12.15 8.25
N SER A 62 -4.43 12.53 6.97
CA SER A 62 -5.63 13.17 6.39
C SER A 62 -6.85 12.26 6.24
N ILE A 63 -6.70 10.94 6.37
CA ILE A 63 -7.80 9.97 6.24
C ILE A 63 -8.16 9.27 7.55
N LEU A 64 -7.30 9.38 8.57
CA LEU A 64 -7.55 8.82 9.89
C LEU A 64 -8.66 9.57 10.59
N SER A 65 -9.45 8.83 11.36
CA SER A 65 -10.41 9.38 12.31
C SER A 65 -9.72 9.69 13.64
N ASP A 66 -10.39 10.49 14.47
CA ASP A 66 -9.92 10.84 15.81
C ASP A 66 -9.97 9.67 16.82
N GLU A 67 -10.28 8.45 16.35
CA GLU A 67 -10.30 7.26 17.19
C GLU A 67 -8.91 6.97 17.78
N PRO A 68 -8.79 6.82 19.11
CA PRO A 68 -7.52 6.59 19.76
C PRO A 68 -6.95 5.23 19.42
N ILE A 69 -5.62 5.16 19.25
CA ILE A 69 -4.89 3.91 19.11
C ILE A 69 -4.60 3.39 20.53
N SER A 70 -5.46 2.52 21.06
CA SER A 70 -5.44 2.14 22.49
C SER A 70 -5.30 0.66 22.79
N GLU A 71 -5.50 -0.25 21.83
CA GLU A 71 -5.35 -1.68 22.10
C GLU A 71 -3.86 -2.03 22.27
N PRO A 72 -3.48 -2.91 23.21
CA PRO A 72 -2.10 -3.36 23.31
C PRO A 72 -1.66 -4.14 22.06
N LEU A 73 -0.37 -4.10 21.77
CA LEU A 73 0.24 -4.96 20.74
C LEU A 73 0.01 -6.43 21.09
N SER A 74 -0.35 -7.25 20.10
CA SER A 74 -0.50 -8.68 20.33
C SER A 74 0.86 -9.39 20.37
N PRO A 75 0.97 -10.57 21.02
CA PRO A 75 2.21 -11.36 21.04
C PRO A 75 2.73 -11.69 19.64
N TYR A 76 1.83 -11.84 18.67
CA TYR A 76 2.22 -12.01 17.27
C TYR A 76 2.95 -10.79 16.73
N MET A 77 2.56 -9.56 17.09
CA MET A 77 3.18 -8.35 16.54
C MET A 77 4.56 -8.10 17.14
N THR A 78 4.74 -8.42 18.41
CA THR A 78 6.01 -8.26 19.13
C THR A 78 6.98 -9.42 18.90
N SER A 79 6.55 -10.50 18.24
CA SER A 79 7.43 -11.63 17.89
C SER A 79 8.39 -11.30 16.74
N THR A 80 9.38 -12.16 16.56
CA THR A 80 10.26 -12.14 15.39
C THR A 80 9.75 -13.08 14.28
N PHE A 81 10.20 -12.85 13.05
CA PHE A 81 10.05 -13.74 11.90
C PHE A 81 11.34 -13.76 11.09
N ASN A 82 11.99 -14.92 11.03
CA ASN A 82 13.35 -15.09 10.49
C ASN A 82 14.34 -14.08 11.11
N GLY A 83 14.37 -14.02 12.45
CA GLY A 83 15.29 -13.17 13.22
C GLY A 83 14.97 -11.67 13.22
N ILE A 84 14.00 -11.20 12.43
CA ILE A 84 13.64 -9.78 12.33
C ILE A 84 12.32 -9.53 13.07
N PRO A 85 12.21 -8.49 13.93
CA PRO A 85 10.96 -8.11 14.56
C PRO A 85 9.85 -7.89 13.54
N ARG A 86 8.65 -8.43 13.80
CA ARG A 86 7.54 -8.32 12.85
C ARG A 86 7.10 -6.87 12.61
N LEU A 87 7.20 -6.02 13.63
CA LEU A 87 6.93 -4.59 13.47
C LEU A 87 7.81 -3.94 12.38
N ASP A 88 9.04 -4.45 12.18
CA ASP A 88 10.01 -3.92 11.21
C ASP A 88 9.93 -4.57 9.84
N LYS A 89 9.05 -5.56 9.63
CA LYS A 89 8.85 -6.22 8.34
C LYS A 89 8.10 -5.37 7.30
N GLY A 90 7.62 -4.19 7.66
CA GLY A 90 6.86 -3.31 6.76
C GLY A 90 5.47 -3.85 6.39
N ILE A 91 4.89 -4.72 7.23
CA ILE A 91 3.55 -5.31 7.03
C ILE A 91 2.44 -4.56 7.77
N PHE A 92 2.82 -3.68 8.71
CA PHE A 92 1.92 -2.85 9.51
C PHE A 92 2.01 -1.40 9.04
N THR A 93 0.89 -0.69 9.13
CA THR A 93 0.88 0.77 8.98
C THR A 93 1.30 1.38 10.31
N LEU A 94 2.34 2.22 10.31
CA LEU A 94 2.82 2.87 11.53
C LEU A 94 2.25 4.30 11.60
N LYS A 95 1.84 4.73 12.79
CA LYS A 95 1.49 6.13 13.06
C LYS A 95 2.64 7.05 12.65
N GLY A 96 2.31 8.20 12.05
CA GLY A 96 3.30 9.15 11.51
C GLY A 96 3.90 8.75 10.16
N SER A 97 3.58 7.56 9.63
CA SER A 97 3.93 7.23 8.24
C SER A 97 3.09 8.08 7.29
N ARG A 98 3.72 8.64 6.24
CA ARG A 98 3.00 9.45 5.24
C ARG A 98 1.91 8.65 4.51
N LYS A 99 2.06 7.33 4.37
CA LYS A 99 1.17 6.43 3.63
C LYS A 99 0.99 5.10 4.38
N ALA A 100 -0.17 4.47 4.20
CA ALA A 100 -0.45 3.12 4.66
C ALA A 100 0.10 2.04 3.73
N CYS A 101 0.21 0.81 4.25
CA CYS A 101 0.51 -0.38 3.45
C CYS A 101 -0.64 -0.71 2.47
N CYS A 102 -0.31 -1.38 1.36
CA CYS A 102 -1.29 -1.88 0.40
C CYS A 102 -2.30 -2.81 1.08
N LEU A 103 -3.61 -2.52 0.93
CA LEU A 103 -4.66 -3.40 1.43
C LEU A 103 -4.68 -4.75 0.72
N THR A 104 -5.08 -5.77 1.47
CA THR A 104 -5.28 -7.15 1.02
C THR A 104 -6.71 -7.60 1.35
N ARG A 105 -7.17 -8.70 0.77
CA ARG A 105 -8.54 -9.19 0.96
C ARG A 105 -8.89 -9.55 2.41
N GLY A 106 -8.02 -10.26 3.12
CA GLY A 106 -8.36 -10.83 4.43
C GLY A 106 -8.45 -9.80 5.55
N ILE A 107 -9.55 -9.81 6.30
CA ILE A 107 -9.83 -8.85 7.39
C ILE A 107 -8.79 -8.95 8.53
N SER A 108 -8.19 -10.11 8.73
CA SER A 108 -7.15 -10.37 9.75
C SER A 108 -5.74 -9.90 9.35
N HIS A 109 -5.54 -9.42 8.13
CA HIS A 109 -4.19 -9.08 7.66
C HIS A 109 -3.67 -7.81 8.35
N ALA A 110 -2.38 -7.84 8.69
CA ALA A 110 -1.65 -6.80 9.42
C ALA A 110 -1.70 -5.39 8.80
N ASN A 111 -1.85 -5.30 7.48
CA ASN A 111 -1.92 -4.03 6.74
C ASN A 111 -3.15 -3.17 7.03
N LYS A 112 -4.15 -3.72 7.73
CA LYS A 112 -5.34 -2.99 8.21
C LYS A 112 -5.20 -2.53 9.66
N ILE A 113 -4.03 -2.72 10.26
CA ILE A 113 -3.74 -2.33 11.62
C ILE A 113 -2.83 -1.10 11.56
N ILE A 114 -3.24 -0.05 12.27
CA ILE A 114 -2.37 1.08 12.58
C ILE A 114 -1.72 0.84 13.93
N VAL A 115 -0.42 1.10 14.00
CA VAL A 115 0.42 0.84 15.18
C VAL A 115 1.10 2.13 15.62
N ASP A 116 0.95 2.46 16.89
CA ASP A 116 1.71 3.50 17.58
C ASP A 116 2.80 2.80 18.41
N ARG A 117 4.05 2.87 17.93
CA ARG A 117 5.17 2.19 18.59
C ARG A 117 5.56 2.88 19.90
N ASP A 118 5.43 4.21 19.94
CA ASP A 118 5.83 5.02 21.09
C ASP A 118 4.91 4.73 22.27
N ASN A 119 3.61 4.62 22.00
CA ASN A 119 2.61 4.27 23.01
C ASN A 119 2.41 2.75 23.17
N SER A 120 3.11 1.92 22.39
CA SER A 120 2.95 0.45 22.38
C SER A 120 1.50 -0.01 22.20
N THR A 121 0.76 0.68 21.34
CA THR A 121 -0.66 0.42 21.07
C THR A 121 -0.95 0.24 19.59
N ARG A 122 -2.12 -0.30 19.30
CA ARG A 122 -2.66 -0.51 17.95
C ARG A 122 -4.17 -0.29 17.93
N ARG A 123 -4.71 -0.22 16.72
CA ARG A 123 -6.10 -0.54 16.44
C ARG A 123 -6.25 -0.97 14.99
N LYS A 124 -7.37 -1.59 14.66
CA LYS A 124 -7.74 -1.75 13.26
C LYS A 124 -8.15 -0.39 12.70
N LEU A 125 -7.85 -0.17 11.43
CA LEU A 125 -8.48 0.90 10.67
C LEU A 125 -9.97 0.61 10.60
N ASN A 126 -10.79 1.60 10.90
CA ASN A 126 -12.24 1.46 10.80
C ASN A 126 -12.67 1.45 9.32
N ARG A 127 -13.95 1.15 9.09
CA ARG A 127 -14.48 1.05 7.74
C ARG A 127 -14.30 2.34 6.93
N GLY A 128 -14.57 3.50 7.53
CA GLY A 128 -14.47 4.79 6.84
C GLY A 128 -13.02 5.14 6.47
N GLU A 129 -12.06 4.80 7.31
CA GLU A 129 -10.63 4.95 7.01
C GLU A 129 -10.19 4.00 5.89
N LEU A 130 -10.66 2.75 5.91
CA LEU A 130 -10.37 1.76 4.86
C LEU A 130 -10.97 2.15 3.50
N GLU A 131 -12.14 2.78 3.47
CA GLU A 131 -12.78 3.27 2.24
C GLU A 131 -12.10 4.53 1.67
N ARG A 132 -11.30 5.24 2.48
CA ARG A 132 -10.52 6.41 2.07
C ARG A 132 -9.07 6.07 1.64
N LEU A 133 -8.65 4.82 1.82
CA LEU A 133 -7.34 4.31 1.39
C LEU A 133 -7.27 4.00 -0.10
#